data_AF-A0A957HL96-F1
#
_entry.id   AF-A0A957HL96-F1
#
_cell.length_a   1.000
_cell.length_b   1.000
_cell.length_c   1.000
_cell.angle_alpha   90.00
_cell.angle_beta   90.00
_cell.angle_gamma   90.00
#
_symmetry.space_group_name_H-M   'P 1'
#
loop_
_entity.id
_entity.type
_entity.pdbx_description
1 polymer ?
#
loop_
_entity_poly.entity_id
_entity_poly.type
_entity_poly.pdbx_seq_one_letter_code
_entity_poly.pdbx_strand_id
1 'polypeptide(L)' 'MAQVELNAPAPDFTLADYQGNNVSLSQFKGKKHVLLVFNRGFM' A
#
# COMPACT_ATOMS: atom_id res chain seq x y z
N MET A 1 -1.75 10.75 -16.90
CA MET A 1 -2.54 9.90 -15.99
C MET A 1 -1.60 8.83 -15.46
N ALA A 2 -1.61 8.51 -14.16
CA ALA A 2 -0.77 7.45 -13.64
C ALA A 2 -1.25 6.10 -14.20
N GLN A 3 -0.41 5.43 -14.99
CA GLN A 3 -0.67 4.11 -15.55
C GLN A 3 0.02 3.07 -14.68
N VAL A 4 -0.72 2.06 -14.23
CA VAL A 4 -0.15 0.92 -13.50
C VAL A 4 0.03 -0.23 -14.50
N GLU A 5 1.22 -0.80 -14.55
CA GLU A 5 1.50 -1.96 -15.39
C GLU A 5 0.90 -3.23 -14.80
N LEU A 6 0.19 -3.98 -15.63
CA LEU A 6 -0.36 -5.28 -15.21
C LEU A 6 0.76 -6.31 -15.07
N ASN A 7 0.63 -7.20 -14.09
CA ASN A 7 1.60 -8.24 -13.75
C ASN A 7 2.99 -7.73 -13.29
N ALA A 8 3.13 -6.43 -13.04
CA ALA A 8 4.29 -5.86 -12.38
C ALA A 8 4.14 -5.96 -10.85
N PRO A 9 5.26 -5.91 -10.08
CA PRO A 9 5.19 -5.73 -8.63
C PRO A 9 4.35 -4.50 -8.27
N ALA A 10 3.56 -4.61 -7.19
CA ALA A 10 2.82 -3.46 -6.68
C ALA A 10 3.77 -2.29 -6.37
N PRO A 11 3.43 -1.04 -6.76
CA PRO A 11 4.24 0.14 -6.42
C PRO A 11 4.42 0.27 -4.92
N ASP A 12 5.66 0.48 -4.48
CA ASP A 12 5.93 0.71 -3.06
C ASP A 12 5.47 2.11 -2.65
N PHE A 13 5.04 2.23 -1.41
CA PHE A 13 4.68 3.49 -0.77
C PHE A 13 4.98 3.40 0.72
N THR A 14 5.23 4.54 1.35
CA THR A 14 5.36 4.65 2.80
C THR A 14 4.37 5.67 3.31
N LEU A 15 3.53 5.26 4.27
CA LEU A 15 2.55 6.12 4.92
C LEU A 15 2.67 5.94 6.44
N ALA A 16 2.27 6.96 7.19
CA ALA A 16 2.09 6.82 8.62
C ALA A 16 0.84 5.98 8.90
N ASP A 17 0.95 5.04 9.84
CA ASP A 17 -0.22 4.38 10.44
C ASP A 17 -0.96 5.32 11.40
N TYR A 18 -2.04 4.83 12.02
CA TYR A 18 -2.83 5.61 12.97
C TYR A 18 -2.09 5.99 14.26
N GLN A 19 -0.92 5.42 14.52
CA GLN A 19 -0.05 5.74 15.66
C GLN A 19 1.13 6.63 15.23
N GLY A 20 1.24 7.00 13.95
CA GLY A 20 2.34 7.78 13.41
C GLY A 20 3.57 6.96 13.01
N ASN A 21 3.53 5.64 13.08
CA ASN A 21 4.64 4.80 12.64
C ASN A 21 4.68 4.72 11.11
N ASN A 22 5.86 4.85 10.53
CA ASN A 22 6.03 4.68 9.09
C ASN A 22 5.88 3.21 8.70
N VAL A 23 4.97 2.97 7.75
CA VAL A 23 4.64 1.66 7.20
C VAL A 23 4.90 1.70 5.69
N SER A 24 5.89 0.93 5.23
CA SER A 24 6.17 0.74 3.81
C SER A 24 5.51 -0.55 3.28
N LEU A 25 4.95 -0.56 2.06
CA LEU A 25 4.34 -1.79 1.51
C LEU A 25 5.38 -2.93 1.38
N SER A 26 6.61 -2.58 0.98
CA SER A 26 7.72 -3.53 0.82
C SER A 26 8.09 -4.31 2.09
N GLN A 27 7.75 -3.82 3.29
CA GLN A 27 8.04 -4.52 4.54
C GLN A 27 7.35 -5.88 4.66
N PHE A 28 6.23 -6.06 3.94
CA PHE A 28 5.41 -7.28 3.96
C PHE A 28 5.79 -8.28 2.85
N LYS A 29 6.62 -7.87 1.88
CA LYS A 29 7.00 -8.70 0.73
C LYS A 29 7.64 -10.01 1.19
N GLY A 30 7.10 -11.13 0.73
CA GLY A 30 7.57 -12.48 1.09
C GLY A 30 7.26 -12.93 2.53
N LYS A 31 6.57 -12.10 3.33
CA LYS A 31 6.23 -12.40 4.72
C LYS A 31 4.74 -12.67 4.91
N LYS A 32 3.87 -11.91 4.23
CA LYS A 32 2.41 -11.98 4.37
C LYS A 32 1.71 -11.61 3.06
N HIS A 33 0.51 -12.15 2.85
CA HIS A 33 -0.43 -11.60 1.86
C HIS A 33 -1.01 -10.28 2.37
N VAL A 34 -1.20 -9.31 1.46
CA VAL A 34 -1.66 -7.95 1.80
C VAL A 34 -2.87 -7.61 0.95
N LEU A 35 -3.92 -7.07 1.59
CA LEU A 35 -5.08 -6.48 0.93
C LEU A 35 -5.03 -4.96 1.13
N LEU A 36 -5.00 -4.20 0.04
CA LEU A 36 -5.05 -2.74 0.08
C LEU A 36 -6.46 -2.27 -0.24
N VAL A 37 -7.07 -1.55 0.69
CA VAL A 37 -8.43 -1.02 0.53
C VAL A 37 -8.35 0.50 0.45
N PHE A 38 -8.81 1.07 -0.67
CA PHE A 38 -9.02 2.50 -0.82
C PHE A 38 -10.45 2.83 -0.38
N ASN A 39 -10.63 3.07 0.91
CA ASN A 39 -11.93 3.51 1.43
C ASN A 39 -12.25 4.89 0.84
N ARG A 40 -13.45 5.05 0.28
CA ARG A 40 -14.00 6.40 0.10
C ARG A 40 -14.34 6.89 1.50
N GLY A 41 -13.68 7.95 1.97
CA GLY A 41 -14.08 8.57 3.23
C GLY A 41 -15.57 8.91 3.17
N PHE A 42 -16.30 8.67 4.27
CA PHE A 42 -17.61 9.27 4.44
C PHE A 42 -17.36 10.75 4.76
N MET A 43 -17.73 11.64 3.83
CA MET A 43 -17.90 13.07 4.14
C MET A 43 -19.23 13.27 4.85
#